data_AF-A0A8T6P9Y2-F1
#
_entry.id   AF-A0A8T6P9Y2-F1
#
_cell.length_a   1.000
_cell.length_b   1.000
_cell.length_c   1.000
_cell.angle_alpha   90.00
_cell.angle_beta   90.00
_cell.angle_gamma   90.00
#
_symmetry.space_group_name_H-M   'P 1'
#
loop_
_entity.id
_entity.type
_entity.pdbx_description
1 polymer ?
#
loop_
_entity_poly.entity_id
_entity_poly.type
_entity_poly.pdbx_seq_one_letter_code
_entity_poly.pdbx_strand_id
1 'polypeptide(L)'
;MTAPNIEARHQQVAGRFIAAIEDFEKGAYSSRGLAKRAEELTSPEELLLVNDELLNHTFWVMRHLVHQPACWAPSNGELMYLYRCLKGEEQFQQDVADSFRLK
;
A
#
# COMPACT_ATOMS: atom_id res chain seq x y z
N MET A 1 0.28 12.28 -28.99
CA MET A 1 0.16 11.39 -27.82
C MET A 1 0.60 12.18 -26.61
N THR A 2 -0.34 12.65 -25.80
CA THR A 2 -0.04 13.34 -24.53
C THR A 2 0.47 12.29 -23.55
N ALA A 3 1.66 12.51 -22.97
CA ALA A 3 2.15 11.64 -21.91
C ALA A 3 1.09 11.56 -20.79
N PRO A 4 0.83 10.39 -20.20
CA PRO A 4 -0.05 10.29 -19.05
C PRO A 4 0.46 11.22 -17.95
N ASN A 5 -0.42 12.02 -17.36
CA ASN A 5 -0.07 12.88 -16.24
C ASN A 5 0.25 11.98 -15.03
N ILE A 6 1.55 11.75 -14.81
CA ILE A 6 2.08 10.85 -13.76
C ILE A 6 1.57 11.30 -12.39
N GLU A 7 1.49 12.62 -12.15
CA GLU A 7 0.99 13.19 -10.89
C GLU A 7 -0.49 12.85 -10.65
N ALA A 8 -1.33 13.00 -11.68
CA ALA A 8 -2.75 12.66 -11.57
C ALA A 8 -2.94 11.15 -11.32
N ARG A 9 -2.08 10.32 -11.92
CA ARG A 9 -2.09 8.87 -11.71
C ARG A 9 -1.62 8.50 -10.30
N HIS A 10 -0.57 9.14 -9.81
CA HIS A 10 -0.08 9.00 -8.44
C HIS A 10 -1.21 9.28 -7.43
N GLN A 11 -1.86 10.45 -7.54
CA GLN A 11 -2.97 10.84 -6.67
C GLN A 11 -4.15 9.87 -6.75
N GLN A 12 -4.46 9.38 -7.95
CA GLN A 12 -5.53 8.40 -8.14
C GLN A 12 -5.25 7.06 -7.43
N VAL A 13 -4.03 6.53 -7.55
CA VAL A 13 -3.64 5.26 -6.90
C VAL A 13 -3.55 5.45 -5.38
N ALA A 14 -2.94 6.52 -4.91
CA ALA A 14 -2.85 6.85 -3.50
C ALA A 14 -4.24 6.91 -2.84
N GLY A 15 -5.18 7.66 -3.43
CA GLY A 15 -6.55 7.77 -2.91
C GLY A 15 -7.30 6.44 -2.88
N ARG A 16 -7.05 5.55 -3.85
CA ARG A 16 -7.62 4.20 -3.89
C ARG A 16 -7.06 3.30 -2.80
N PHE A 17 -5.75 3.37 -2.54
CA PHE A 17 -5.13 2.65 -1.41
C PHE A 17 -5.65 3.14 -0.07
N ILE A 18 -5.75 4.46 0.14
CA ILE A 18 -6.33 5.04 1.37
C ILE A 18 -7.72 4.47 1.62
N ALA A 19 -8.62 4.54 0.64
CA ALA A 19 -9.99 4.03 0.78
C ALA A 19 -10.01 2.52 1.08
N ALA A 20 -9.14 1.74 0.44
CA ALA A 20 -9.08 0.31 0.68
C ALA A 20 -8.59 -0.03 2.10
N ILE A 21 -7.57 0.67 2.58
CA ILE A 21 -7.07 0.46 3.95
C ILE A 21 -8.12 0.88 4.99
N GLU A 22 -8.87 1.95 4.75
CA GLU A 22 -9.97 2.35 5.63
C GLU A 22 -11.09 1.31 5.71
N ASP A 23 -11.49 0.74 4.56
CA ASP A 23 -12.51 -0.30 4.52
C ASP A 23 -12.02 -1.58 5.25
N PHE A 24 -10.74 -1.93 5.08
CA PHE A 24 -10.11 -3.02 5.81
C PHE A 24 -10.13 -2.79 7.33
N GLU A 25 -9.73 -1.61 7.80
CA GLU A 25 -9.73 -1.26 9.23
C GLU A 25 -11.14 -1.24 9.83
N LYS A 26 -12.17 -0.91 9.02
CA LYS A 26 -13.59 -1.01 9.41
C LYS A 26 -14.12 -2.45 9.39
N GLY A 27 -13.30 -3.43 9.02
CA GLY A 27 -13.68 -4.84 8.94
C GLY A 27 -14.52 -5.21 7.71
N ALA A 28 -14.53 -4.38 6.66
CA ALA A 28 -15.29 -4.67 5.45
C ALA A 28 -14.76 -5.91 4.71
N TYR A 29 -13.48 -6.24 4.88
CA TYR A 29 -12.89 -7.47 4.36
C TYR A 29 -11.67 -7.94 5.17
N SER A 30 -11.33 -9.23 5.00
CA SER A 30 -10.15 -9.86 5.60
C SER A 30 -8.85 -9.48 4.88
N SER A 31 -7.70 -9.91 5.41
CA SER A 31 -6.39 -9.74 4.76
C SER A 31 -6.34 -10.34 3.35
N ARG A 32 -7.05 -11.45 3.11
CA ARG A 32 -7.23 -12.01 1.76
C ARG A 32 -8.04 -11.08 0.84
N GLY A 33 -9.08 -10.44 1.38
CA GLY A 33 -9.86 -9.46 0.63
C GLY A 33 -9.06 -8.20 0.30
N LEU A 34 -8.23 -7.73 1.24
CA LEU A 34 -7.31 -6.61 1.01
C LEU A 34 -6.28 -6.95 -0.08
N ALA A 35 -5.71 -8.16 -0.04
CA ALA A 35 -4.76 -8.62 -1.06
C ALA A 35 -5.39 -8.66 -2.46
N LYS A 36 -6.61 -9.21 -2.57
CA LYS A 36 -7.37 -9.17 -3.83
C LYS A 36 -7.64 -7.74 -4.27
N ARG A 37 -8.00 -6.85 -3.33
CA ARG A 37 -8.28 -5.45 -3.65
C ARG A 37 -7.05 -4.74 -4.20
N ALA A 38 -5.86 -4.98 -3.64
CA ALA A 38 -4.61 -4.40 -4.17
C ALA A 38 -4.41 -4.74 -5.65
N GLU A 39 -4.62 -6.00 -6.04
CA GLU A 39 -4.51 -6.47 -7.44
C GLU A 39 -5.60 -5.91 -8.37
N GLU A 40 -6.77 -5.54 -7.83
CA GLU A 40 -7.84 -4.87 -8.60
C GLU A 40 -7.59 -3.37 -8.80
N LEU A 41 -6.83 -2.73 -7.90
CA LEU A 41 -6.63 -1.29 -7.91
C LEU A 41 -5.54 -0.85 -8.89
N THR A 42 -4.50 -1.65 -9.03
CA THR A 42 -3.37 -1.41 -9.92
C THR A 42 -2.56 -2.69 -10.17
N SER A 43 -1.61 -2.66 -11.10
CA SER A 43 -0.66 -3.74 -11.34
C SER A 43 0.80 -3.32 -11.07
N PRO A 44 1.72 -4.26 -10.85
CA PRO A 44 3.15 -3.95 -10.72
C PRO A 44 3.70 -3.15 -11.91
N GLU A 45 3.28 -3.46 -13.14
CA GLU A 45 3.69 -2.74 -14.34
C GLU A 45 3.23 -1.28 -14.33
N GLU A 46 2.03 -1.02 -13.80
CA GLU A 46 1.51 0.33 -13.65
C GLU A 46 2.26 1.13 -12.58
N LEU A 47 2.67 0.48 -11.48
CA LEU A 47 3.46 1.10 -10.42
C LEU A 47 4.87 1.48 -10.87
N LEU A 48 5.48 0.68 -11.76
CA LEU A 48 6.77 1.01 -12.38
C LEU A 48 6.72 2.32 -13.19
N LEU A 49 5.56 2.68 -13.76
CA LEU A 49 5.39 3.93 -14.50
C LEU A 49 5.30 5.16 -13.58
N VAL A 50 4.83 4.97 -12.35
CA VAL A 50 4.72 6.06 -11.36
C VAL A 50 6.05 6.27 -10.64
N ASN A 51 6.87 5.21 -10.50
CA ASN A 51 8.17 5.22 -9.85
C ASN A 51 8.14 5.88 -8.45
N ASP A 52 7.10 5.54 -7.69
CA ASP A 52 6.90 6.01 -6.32
C ASP A 52 7.11 4.86 -5.34
N GLU A 53 7.99 5.08 -4.36
CA GLU A 53 8.39 4.06 -3.38
C GLU A 53 7.26 3.75 -2.40
N LEU A 54 6.52 4.78 -1.94
CA LEU A 54 5.41 4.64 -1.01
C LEU A 54 4.27 3.82 -1.64
N LEU A 55 3.92 4.10 -2.90
CA LEU A 55 2.88 3.34 -3.61
C LEU A 55 3.30 1.89 -3.86
N ASN A 56 4.56 1.67 -4.27
CA ASN A 56 5.08 0.31 -4.43
C ASN A 56 5.02 -0.46 -3.11
N HIS A 57 5.51 0.14 -2.04
CA HIS A 57 5.56 -0.49 -0.74
C HIS A 57 4.15 -0.79 -0.21
N THR A 58 3.22 0.16 -0.38
CA THR A 58 1.80 -0.04 0.01
C THR A 58 1.15 -1.19 -0.74
N PHE A 59 1.33 -1.26 -2.06
CA PHE A 59 0.80 -2.38 -2.86
C PHE A 59 1.28 -3.73 -2.33
N TRP A 60 2.59 -3.86 -2.09
CA TRP A 60 3.17 -5.12 -1.63
C TRP A 60 2.75 -5.47 -0.20
N VAL A 61 2.58 -4.49 0.67
CA VAL A 61 2.08 -4.72 2.03
C VAL A 61 0.62 -5.17 2.02
N MET A 62 -0.25 -4.49 1.28
CA MET A 62 -1.66 -4.90 1.12
C MET A 62 -1.75 -6.32 0.55
N ARG A 63 -0.93 -6.65 -0.45
CA ARG A 63 -0.93 -7.96 -1.11
C ARG A 63 -0.46 -9.08 -0.19
N HIS A 64 0.57 -8.85 0.63
CA HIS A 64 1.21 -9.91 1.43
C HIS A 64 0.73 -10.00 2.88
N LEU A 65 -0.14 -9.11 3.34
CA LEU A 65 -0.71 -9.16 4.70
C LEU A 65 -1.40 -10.52 5.00
N VAL A 66 -1.92 -11.19 3.96
CA VAL A 66 -2.55 -12.52 4.06
C VAL A 66 -1.60 -13.61 4.60
N HIS A 67 -0.28 -13.40 4.55
CA HIS A 67 0.71 -14.39 4.97
C HIS A 67 1.08 -14.32 6.45
N GLN A 68 0.48 -13.41 7.21
CA GLN A 68 0.63 -13.45 8.67
C GLN A 68 0.20 -14.84 9.21
N PRO A 69 0.93 -15.40 10.18
CA PRO A 69 1.98 -14.79 11.00
C PRO A 69 3.42 -15.11 10.53
N ALA A 70 3.67 -15.34 9.24
CA ALA A 70 5.03 -15.60 8.77
C ALA A 70 5.97 -14.44 9.12
N CYS A 71 7.21 -14.72 9.54
CA CYS A 71 8.16 -13.70 9.99
C CYS A 71 8.57 -12.69 8.92
N TRP A 72 8.36 -13.02 7.64
CA TRP A 72 8.60 -12.14 6.50
C TRP A 72 7.34 -11.39 6.07
N ALA A 73 6.17 -11.72 6.63
CA ALA A 73 4.92 -11.09 6.23
C ALA A 73 4.83 -9.69 6.85
N PRO A 74 4.28 -8.71 6.11
CA PRO A 74 4.00 -7.39 6.65
C PRO A 74 3.12 -7.44 7.90
N SER A 75 3.33 -6.51 8.82
CA SER A 75 2.48 -6.38 10.01
C SER A 75 1.32 -5.40 9.78
N ASN A 76 0.29 -5.43 10.63
CA ASN A 76 -0.75 -4.39 10.58
C ASN A 76 -0.17 -3.00 10.93
N GLY A 77 0.86 -2.96 11.77
CA GLY A 77 1.57 -1.72 12.09
C GLY A 77 2.22 -1.10 10.86
N GLU A 78 2.83 -1.92 10.01
CA GLU A 78 3.41 -1.49 8.73
C GLU A 78 2.34 -0.92 7.80
N LEU A 79 1.19 -1.59 7.66
CA LEU A 79 0.07 -1.11 6.86
C LEU A 79 -0.42 0.26 7.35
N MET A 80 -0.57 0.43 8.66
CA MET A 80 -1.06 1.68 9.25
C MET A 80 -0.04 2.82 9.15
N TYR A 81 1.26 2.52 9.19
CA TYR A 81 2.31 3.49 8.90
C TYR A 81 2.19 4.03 7.47
N LEU A 82 2.05 3.14 6.48
CA LEU A 82 1.90 3.52 5.09
C LEU A 82 0.61 4.30 4.84
N TYR A 83 -0.48 3.93 5.51
CA TYR A 83 -1.74 4.68 5.46
C TYR A 83 -1.57 6.15 5.89
N ARG A 84 -0.85 6.40 7.00
CA ARG A 84 -0.55 7.77 7.45
C ARG A 84 0.37 8.51 6.48
N CYS A 85 1.33 7.81 5.89
CA CYS A 85 2.18 8.37 4.84
C CYS A 85 1.36 8.79 3.60
N LEU A 86 0.43 7.94 3.15
CA LEU A 86 -0.44 8.23 2.00
C LEU A 86 -1.35 9.44 2.25
N LYS A 87 -1.78 9.67 3.50
CA LYS A 87 -2.57 10.83 3.90
C LYS A 87 -1.75 12.11 4.08
N GLY A 88 -0.42 12.02 4.00
CA GLY A 88 0.49 13.13 4.30
C GLY A 88 0.56 13.48 5.79
N GLU A 89 0.13 12.57 6.68
CA GLU A 89 0.26 12.73 8.14
C GLU A 89 1.68 12.42 8.61
N GLU A 90 2.40 11.56 7.88
CA GLU A 90 3.80 11.20 8.11
C GLU A 90 4.57 11.23 6.78
N GLN A 91 5.90 11.39 6.83
CA GLN A 91 6.76 11.28 5.65
C GLN A 91 7.27 9.84 5.55
N PHE A 92 7.17 9.24 4.37
CA PHE A 92 7.67 7.88 4.14
C PHE A 92 9.20 7.82 4.30
N GLN A 93 9.62 6.86 5.12
CA GLN A 93 10.99 6.44 5.36
C GLN A 93 11.05 4.90 5.39
N GLN A 94 11.97 4.35 4.61
CA GLN A 94 12.13 2.90 4.41
C GLN A 94 12.57 2.17 5.69
N ASP A 95 13.44 2.80 6.49
CA ASP A 95 13.92 2.26 7.78
C ASP A 95 12.80 2.08 8.80
N VAL A 96 11.86 3.03 8.85
CA VAL A 96 10.65 2.90 9.69
C VAL A 96 9.78 1.75 9.18
N ALA A 97 9.59 1.61 7.85
CA ALA A 97 8.83 0.49 7.28
C ALA A 97 9.47 -0.86 7.63
N ASP A 98 10.80 -0.97 7.51
CA ASP A 98 11.55 -2.18 7.83
C ASP A 98 11.56 -2.52 9.33
N SER A 99 11.42 -1.52 10.21
CA SER A 99 11.32 -1.74 11.65
C SER A 99 10.10 -2.59 12.06
N PHE A 100 9.07 -2.64 11.22
CA PHE A 100 7.89 -3.47 11.45
C PHE A 100 8.08 -4.94 11.07
N ARG A 101 9.12 -5.25 10.28
CA ARG A 101 9.35 -6.60 9.73
C ARG A 101 10.14 -7.52 10.64
N LEU A 102 10.62 -7.04 11.80
CA LEU A 102 11.40 -7.86 12.73
C LEU A 102 11.18 -7.48 14.20
N LYS A 103 10.52 -8.40 14.92
CA LYS A 103 11.05 -9.02 16.15
C LYS A 103 10.77 -10.52 16.12
#